data_AF-A0A6V7JUT1-F1
#
_entry.id   AF-A0A6V7JUT1-F1
#
_cell.length_a   1.000
_cell.length_b   1.000
_cell.length_c   1.000
_cell.angle_alpha   90.00
_cell.angle_beta   90.00
_cell.angle_gamma   90.00
#
_symmetry.space_group_name_H-M   'P 1'
#
loop_
_entity.id
_entity.type
_entity.pdbx_description
1 polymer ?
#
loop_
_entity_poly.entity_id
_entity_poly.type
_entity_poly.pdbx_seq_one_letter_code
_entity_poly.pdbx_strand_id
1 'polypeptide(L)' 'DIKSYAGVSMDGFPYPIIEDESRKLATSLGMLDPDERDENGIPLAARAVFIIDSNKKMRLSILYPATTGRNF' A
#
# COMPACT_ATOMS: atom_id res chain seq x y z
N ASP A 1 -0.10 3.45 -15.39
CA ASP A 1 -0.60 2.09 -15.12
C ASP A 1 0.47 1.29 -14.36
N ILE A 2 0.07 0.52 -13.35
CA ILE A 2 0.96 -0.22 -12.44
C ILE A 2 1.76 -1.29 -13.21
N LYS A 3 1.13 -1.95 -14.20
CA LYS A 3 1.80 -2.94 -15.06
C LYS A 3 2.94 -2.33 -15.87
N SER A 4 2.69 -1.15 -16.45
CA SER A 4 3.69 -0.41 -17.23
C SER A 4 4.90 0.02 -16.39
N TYR A 5 4.68 0.52 -15.17
CA TYR A 5 5.78 0.87 -14.27
C TYR A 5 6.60 -0.35 -13.83
N ALA A 6 5.94 -1.47 -13.56
CA ALA A 6 6.61 -2.71 -13.14
C ALA A 6 7.30 -3.46 -14.29
N GLY A 7 7.17 -3.01 -15.55
CA GLY A 7 7.72 -3.70 -16.71
C GLY A 7 7.13 -5.09 -16.95
N VAL A 8 5.93 -5.37 -16.40
CA VAL A 8 5.30 -6.69 -16.50
C VAL A 8 4.55 -6.79 -17.83
N SER A 9 5.03 -7.67 -18.72
CA SER A 9 4.44 -7.97 -20.03
C SER A 9 3.50 -9.18 -20.03
N MET A 10 3.42 -9.91 -18.91
CA MET A 10 2.60 -11.11 -18.76
C MET A 10 1.13 -10.75 -18.47
N ASP A 11 0.22 -11.68 -18.80
CA ASP A 11 -1.19 -11.55 -18.46
C ASP A 11 -1.39 -11.79 -16.94
N GLY A 12 -1.47 -10.69 -16.19
CA GLY A 12 -1.70 -10.69 -14.74
C GLY A 12 -0.51 -10.16 -13.93
N PHE A 13 -0.69 -10.09 -12.60
CA PHE A 13 0.37 -9.71 -11.68
C PHE A 13 1.01 -10.95 -11.04
N PRO A 14 2.33 -10.96 -10.79
CA PRO A 14 2.99 -12.07 -10.10
C PRO A 14 2.68 -12.14 -8.60
N TYR A 15 1.86 -11.22 -8.10
CA TYR A 15 1.40 -11.13 -6.71
C TYR A 15 -0.09 -10.74 -6.68
N PRO A 16 -0.83 -11.14 -5.64
CA PRO A 16 -2.20 -10.71 -5.46
C PRO A 16 -2.27 -9.23 -5.10
N ILE A 17 -3.35 -8.58 -5.54
CA ILE A 17 -3.72 -7.22 -5.13
C ILE A 17 -4.99 -7.34 -4.29
N ILE A 18 -4.96 -6.79 -3.09
CA ILE A 18 -6.10 -6.82 -2.16
C ILE A 18 -6.92 -5.55 -2.38
N GLU A 19 -8.22 -5.72 -2.60
CA GLU A 19 -9.20 -4.63 -2.59
C GLU A 19 -9.65 -4.35 -1.15
N ASP A 20 -9.46 -3.13 -0.67
CA ASP A 20 -9.94 -2.65 0.64
C ASP A 20 -10.84 -1.43 0.47
N GLU A 21 -11.94 -1.59 -0.27
CA GLU A 21 -12.95 -0.54 -0.47
C GLU A 21 -13.49 -0.01 0.88
N SER A 22 -13.60 -0.90 1.87
CA SER A 22 -14.06 -0.59 3.23
C SER A 22 -13.06 0.22 4.07
N ARG A 23 -11.80 0.33 3.61
CA ARG A 23 -10.66 0.97 4.33
C ARG A 23 -10.38 0.38 5.71
N LYS A 24 -10.89 -0.82 6.01
CA LYS A 24 -10.76 -1.45 7.33
C LYS A 24 -9.32 -1.89 7.58
N LEU A 25 -8.64 -2.41 6.55
CA LEU A 25 -7.25 -2.80 6.66
C LEU A 25 -6.35 -1.56 6.75
N ALA A 26 -6.59 -0.56 5.89
CA ALA A 26 -5.83 0.70 5.90
C ALA A 26 -5.91 1.41 7.26
N THR A 27 -7.10 1.45 7.87
CA THR A 27 -7.30 2.08 9.19
C THR A 27 -6.65 1.27 10.31
N SER A 28 -6.87 -0.06 10.35
CA SER A 28 -6.36 -0.91 11.43
C SER A 28 -4.83 -1.03 11.44
N LEU A 29 -4.19 -0.96 10.28
CA LEU A 29 -2.73 -1.02 10.15
C LEU A 29 -2.07 0.37 10.17
N GLY A 30 -2.83 1.44 10.39
CA GLY A 30 -2.30 2.81 10.46
C GLY A 30 -1.65 3.28 9.16
N MET A 31 -2.21 2.86 8.02
CA MET A 31 -1.69 3.20 6.69
C MET A 31 -2.27 4.50 6.12
N LEU A 32 -3.15 5.20 6.83
CA LEU A 32 -3.80 6.40 6.32
C LEU A 32 -2.85 7.60 6.37
N ASP A 33 -2.67 8.26 5.23
CA ASP A 33 -1.93 9.51 5.14
C ASP A 33 -2.83 10.66 5.59
N PRO A 34 -2.45 11.46 6.61
CA PRO A 34 -3.29 12.57 7.08
C PRO A 34 -3.40 13.71 6.06
N ASP A 35 -2.40 13.84 5.18
CA ASP A 35 -2.23 14.96 4.26
C ASP A 35 -2.79 14.66 2.86
N GLU A 36 -2.86 13.38 2.48
CA GLU A 36 -3.47 12.93 1.22
C GLU A 36 -4.92 12.52 1.44
N ARG A 37 -5.84 13.39 1.01
CA ARG A 37 -7.29 13.15 1.09
C ARG A 37 -7.89 13.15 -0.30
N ASP A 38 -8.87 12.28 -0.52
CA ASP A 38 -9.67 12.33 -1.74
C ASP A 38 -10.53 13.61 -1.81
N GLU A 39 -11.21 13.83 -2.93
CA GLU A 39 -12.08 15.01 -3.15
C GLU A 39 -13.20 15.14 -2.11
N ASN A 40 -13.54 14.06 -1.41
CA ASN A 40 -14.53 14.02 -0.34
C ASN A 40 -13.91 14.18 1.06
N GLY A 41 -12.60 14.49 1.13
CA GLY A 41 -11.86 14.69 2.37
C GLY A 41 -11.47 13.39 3.07
N ILE A 42 -11.56 12.25 2.42
CA ILE A 42 -11.30 10.95 3.04
C ILE A 42 -9.82 10.58 2.87
N PRO A 43 -9.11 10.23 3.96
CA PRO A 43 -7.69 9.86 3.91
C PRO A 43 -7.43 8.70 2.96
N LEU A 44 -6.46 8.87 2.07
CA LEU A 44 -5.96 7.81 1.20
C LEU A 44 -4.89 6.98 1.92
N ALA A 45 -4.71 5.74 1.48
CA ALA A 45 -3.63 4.91 2.00
C ALA A 45 -2.27 5.46 1.53
N ALA A 46 -1.39 5.76 2.49
CA ALA A 46 0.02 6.01 2.28
C ALA A 46 0.72 4.78 1.68
N ARG A 47 1.97 4.95 1.23
CA ARG A 47 2.78 3.85 0.66
C ARG A 47 3.44 3.05 1.78
N ALA A 48 2.63 2.28 2.52
CA ALA A 48 3.12 1.42 3.59
C ALA A 48 3.78 0.12 3.07
N VAL A 49 4.76 -0.38 3.81
CA VAL A 49 5.37 -1.71 3.63
C VAL A 49 5.47 -2.37 5.00
N PHE A 50 4.94 -3.59 5.12
CA PHE A 50 5.06 -4.41 6.33
C PHE A 50 5.78 -5.71 5.99
N ILE A 51 6.84 -6.03 6.73
CA ILE A 51 7.53 -7.31 6.62
C ILE A 51 7.09 -8.19 7.78
N ILE A 52 6.42 -9.30 7.46
CA ILE A 52 5.85 -10.25 8.42
C ILE A 52 6.61 -11.56 8.31
N ASP A 53 7.05 -12.11 9.43
CA ASP A 53 7.74 -13.40 9.45
C ASP A 53 6.79 -14.61 9.38
N SER A 54 7.36 -15.82 9.34
CA SER A 54 6.59 -17.07 9.35
C SER A 54 5.70 -17.23 10.60
N ASN A 55 6.12 -16.67 11.74
CA ASN A 55 5.39 -16.65 13.00
C ASN A 55 4.30 -15.56 13.06
N LYS A 56 3.99 -14.90 11.94
CA LYS A 56 2.98 -13.83 11.83
C LYS A 56 3.30 -12.61 12.69
N LYS A 57 4.57 -12.40 13.04
CA LYS A 57 5.04 -11.21 13.75
C LYS A 57 5.55 -10.18 12.75
N MET A 58 5.14 -8.93 12.94
CA MET A 58 5.70 -7.80 12.21
C MET A 58 7.16 -7.59 12.63
N ARG A 59 8.07 -7.60 11.67
CA ARG A 59 9.51 -7.38 11.89
C ARG A 59 9.97 -5.99 11.50
N LEU A 60 9.31 -5.39 10.52
CA LEU A 60 9.62 -4.06 10.02
C LEU A 60 8.37 -3.43 9.40
N SER A 61 8.21 -2.12 9.63
CA SER A 61 7.22 -1.28 8.96
C SER A 61 7.91 -0.04 8.40
N ILE A 62 7.55 0.33 7.17
CA ILE A 62 7.99 1.56 6.51
C ILE A 62 6.74 2.28 6.01
N LEU A 63 6.63 3.57 6.30
CA LEU A 63 5.54 4.42 5.85
C LEU A 63 6.11 5.56 5.01
N TYR A 64 5.86 5.54 3.71
CA TYR A 64 6.22 6.62 2.79
C TYR A 64 4.97 7.42 2.44
N PRO A 65 5.06 8.76 2.32
CA PRO A 65 3.96 9.57 1.82
C PRO A 65 3.65 9.22 0.35
N ALA A 66 2.46 9.56 -0.13
CA ALA A 66 2.09 9.28 -1.53
C ALA A 66 3.04 9.96 -2.54
N THR A 67 3.61 11.10 -2.16
CA THR A 67 4.52 11.93 -2.97
C THR A 67 5.90 11.31 -3.19
N THR A 68 6.34 10.40 -2.33
CA THR A 68 7.70 9.81 -2.40
C THR A 68 7.63 8.34 -2.79
N GLY A 69 8.21 8.01 -3.95
CA GLY A 69 8.36 6.63 -4.40
C GLY A 69 9.26 5.81 -3.47
N ARG A 70 8.96 4.52 -3.31
CA ARG A 70 9.77 3.58 -2.51
C ARG A 70 10.96 3.07 -3.33
N ASN A 71 12.04 2.70 -2.65
CA ASN A 71 13.16 1.97 -3.21
C ASN A 71 13.06 0.50 -2.80
N PHE A 72 12.98 -0.41 -3.76
CA PHE A 72 12.78 -1.86 -3.58
C PHE A 72 14.04 -2.64 -3.96
#